data_AF-A0A957SE96-F1
#
_entry.id   AF-A0A957SE96-F1
#
_cell.length_a   1.000
_cell.length_b   1.000
_cell.length_c   1.000
_cell.angle_alpha   90.00
_cell.angle_beta   90.00
_cell.angle_gamma   90.00
#
_symmetry.space_group_name_H-M   'P 1'
#
loop_
_entity.id
_entity.type
_entity.pdbx_description
1 polymer ?
#
loop_
_entity_poly.entity_id
_entity_poly.type
_entity_poly.pdbx_seq_one_letter_code
_entity_poly.pdbx_strand_id
1 'polypeptide(L)'
;MELIKFPDGKGGDFFLPYWFAENILEVIANDFHVRDDDLFIVSYPKSGTTWTQQIVWLLTHNGRDQDKTIEEIMPRIEVAEQLSNANNLDSPRYIKSHLSYALMPRVSGSRAKYIYVARNPKDTVVSGYHFYSNLK
;
A
#
# COMPACT_ATOMS: atom_id res chain seq x y z
N MET A 1 9.20 -5.90 -16.24
CA MET A 1 8.27 -4.77 -16.03
C MET A 1 7.24 -4.90 -17.11
N GLU A 2 5.99 -5.06 -16.73
CA GLU A 2 4.88 -5.11 -17.68
C GLU A 2 4.12 -3.79 -17.60
N LEU A 3 3.77 -3.26 -18.78
CA LEU A 3 2.95 -2.06 -18.90
C LEU A 3 1.51 -2.47 -18.65
N ILE A 4 0.96 -2.06 -17.50
CA ILE A 4 -0.46 -2.25 -17.22
C ILE A 4 -1.18 -0.99 -17.67
N LYS A 5 -2.04 -1.18 -18.67
CA LYS A 5 -2.97 -0.17 -19.14
C LYS A 5 -4.20 -0.18 -18.24
N PHE A 6 -4.75 1.01 -18.01
CA PHE A 6 -6.03 1.12 -17.34
C PHE A 6 -7.11 0.28 -18.01
N PRO A 7 -8.00 -0.37 -17.24
CA PRO A 7 -9.17 -1.08 -17.80
C PRO A 7 -10.09 -0.16 -18.61
N ASP A 8 -10.13 1.14 -18.30
CA ASP A 8 -10.95 2.14 -18.98
C ASP A 8 -10.19 2.94 -20.07
N GLY A 9 -8.90 2.65 -20.27
CA GLY A 9 -8.03 3.36 -21.21
C GLY A 9 -7.77 4.83 -20.87
N LYS A 10 -8.18 5.32 -19.69
CA LYS A 10 -8.09 6.73 -19.29
C LYS A 10 -7.11 6.92 -18.14
N GLY A 11 -5.86 7.06 -18.50
CA GLY A 11 -4.77 7.50 -17.63
C GLY A 11 -3.42 7.02 -18.17
N GLY A 12 -2.32 7.59 -17.66
CA GLY A 12 -0.98 7.20 -18.10
C GLY A 12 -0.66 5.73 -17.82
N ASP A 13 0.22 5.14 -18.62
CA ASP A 13 0.67 3.77 -18.41
C ASP A 13 1.36 3.64 -17.03
N PHE A 14 1.02 2.60 -16.27
CA PHE A 14 1.74 2.26 -15.05
C PHE A 14 2.65 1.05 -15.24
N PHE A 15 3.85 1.16 -14.68
CA PHE A 15 4.73 0.02 -14.51
C PHE A 15 4.44 -0.59 -13.15
N LEU A 16 3.78 -1.75 -13.11
CA LEU A 16 3.89 -2.57 -11.92
C LEU A 16 5.25 -3.32 -11.98
N PRO A 17 5.97 -3.34 -10.85
CA PRO A 17 7.15 -4.19 -10.75
C PRO A 17 6.82 -5.64 -11.09
N TYR A 18 7.75 -6.37 -11.69
CA TYR A 18 7.52 -7.75 -12.16
C TYR A 18 7.15 -8.74 -11.04
N TRP A 19 7.39 -8.37 -9.78
CA TRP A 19 7.06 -9.16 -8.60
C TRP A 19 5.67 -8.87 -8.02
N PHE A 20 4.90 -7.96 -8.63
CA PHE A 20 3.47 -7.95 -8.40
C PHE A 20 2.91 -9.20 -9.09
N ALA A 21 2.12 -10.02 -8.37
CA ALA A 21 1.48 -11.15 -9.01
C ALA A 21 0.63 -10.65 -10.18
N GLU A 22 0.68 -11.33 -11.34
CA GLU A 22 -0.02 -10.92 -12.57
C GLU A 22 -1.52 -10.62 -12.31
N ASN A 23 -2.09 -11.29 -11.30
CA ASN A 23 -3.50 -11.28 -10.96
C ASN A 23 -3.81 -10.41 -9.73
N ILE A 24 -2.83 -9.74 -9.11
CA ILE A 24 -3.03 -9.13 -7.78
C ILE A 24 -4.11 -8.06 -7.79
N LEU A 25 -4.27 -7.33 -8.90
CA LEU A 25 -5.33 -6.33 -9.04
C LEU A 25 -6.73 -6.97 -9.08
N GLU A 26 -6.86 -8.13 -9.74
CA GLU A 26 -8.10 -8.89 -9.77
C GLU A 26 -8.41 -9.49 -8.39
N VAL A 27 -7.41 -10.05 -7.72
CA VAL A 27 -7.55 -10.58 -6.35
C VAL A 27 -7.94 -9.46 -5.38
N ILE A 28 -7.33 -8.28 -5.44
CA ILE A 28 -7.75 -7.13 -4.63
C ILE A 28 -9.20 -6.73 -4.96
N ALA A 29 -9.58 -6.69 -6.24
CA ALA A 29 -10.93 -6.28 -6.64
C ALA A 29 -12.02 -7.25 -6.15
N ASN A 30 -11.72 -8.56 -6.14
CA ASN A 30 -12.70 -9.61 -5.80
C ASN A 30 -12.68 -9.99 -4.32
N ASP A 31 -11.49 -10.06 -3.72
CA ASP A 31 -11.28 -10.70 -2.41
C ASP A 31 -10.93 -9.72 -1.27
N PHE A 32 -10.73 -8.43 -1.58
CA PHE A 32 -10.44 -7.42 -0.57
C PHE A 32 -11.60 -6.46 -0.35
N HIS A 33 -12.30 -6.63 0.77
CA HIS A 33 -13.40 -5.75 1.16
C HIS A 33 -12.93 -4.63 2.06
N VAL A 34 -13.09 -3.39 1.59
CA VAL A 34 -12.82 -2.18 2.38
C VAL A 34 -13.85 -2.02 3.49
N ARG A 35 -13.39 -1.83 4.72
CA ARG A 35 -14.21 -1.53 5.89
C ARG A 35 -14.23 -0.03 6.15
N ASP A 36 -15.32 0.45 6.74
CA ASP A 36 -15.52 1.88 7.02
C ASP A 36 -14.48 2.49 7.98
N ASP A 37 -13.83 1.65 8.78
CA ASP A 37 -12.81 2.05 9.75
C ASP A 37 -11.38 1.69 9.31
N ASP A 38 -11.20 1.30 8.05
CA ASP A 38 -9.87 1.13 7.47
C ASP A 38 -9.15 2.48 7.33
N LEU A 39 -7.84 2.45 7.58
CA LEU A 39 -6.92 3.54 7.30
C LEU A 39 -5.82 3.06 6.35
N PHE A 40 -5.82 3.59 5.13
CA PHE A 40 -4.80 3.33 4.13
C PHE A 40 -3.66 4.33 4.22
N ILE A 41 -2.42 3.84 4.24
CA ILE A 41 -1.19 4.60 4.08
C ILE A 41 -0.67 4.33 2.67
N VAL A 42 -0.88 5.30 1.80
CA VAL A 42 -0.59 5.20 0.37
C VAL A 42 0.61 6.08 0.03
N SER A 43 1.52 5.58 -0.79
CA SER A 43 2.68 6.39 -1.22
C SER A 43 3.27 5.85 -2.51
N TYR A 44 4.04 6.65 -3.24
CA TYR A 44 4.95 6.07 -4.22
C TYR A 44 6.10 5.34 -3.49
N PRO A 45 6.61 4.19 -3.98
CA PRO A 45 7.72 3.48 -3.34
C PRO A 45 8.88 4.41 -2.98
N LYS A 46 9.46 4.24 -1.79
CA LYS A 46 10.61 5.01 -1.29
C LYS A 46 10.32 6.48 -0.91
N SER A 47 9.05 6.84 -0.76
CA SER A 47 8.62 8.18 -0.34
C SER A 47 8.48 8.37 1.19
N GLY A 48 8.91 7.41 2.02
CA GLY A 48 8.82 7.52 3.48
C GLY A 48 7.67 6.74 4.13
N THR A 49 7.19 5.69 3.47
CA THR A 49 6.06 4.86 3.93
C THR A 49 6.32 4.25 5.31
N THR A 50 7.49 3.65 5.54
CA THR A 50 7.84 3.05 6.84
C THR A 50 7.78 4.08 7.97
N TRP A 51 8.27 5.30 7.73
CA TRP A 51 8.22 6.34 8.75
C TRP A 51 6.77 6.74 9.07
N THR A 52 5.93 6.85 8.05
CA THR A 52 4.51 7.17 8.22
C THR A 52 3.75 6.06 8.94
N GLN A 53 4.02 4.79 8.60
CA GLN A 53 3.45 3.64 9.30
C GLN A 53 3.77 3.67 10.80
N GLN A 54 5.02 4.00 11.17
CA GLN A 54 5.40 4.16 12.58
C GLN A 54 4.69 5.32 13.27
N ILE A 55 4.56 6.48 12.61
CA ILE A 55 3.81 7.62 13.16
C ILE A 55 2.34 7.22 13.40
N VAL A 56 1.70 6.60 12.41
CA VAL A 56 0.30 6.15 12.53
C VAL A 56 0.15 5.16 13.67
N TRP A 57 1.04 4.18 13.77
CA TRP A 57 1.04 3.18 14.85
C TRP A 57 1.06 3.85 16.23
N LEU A 58 2.02 4.73 16.47
CA LEU A 58 2.17 5.42 17.75
C LEU A 58 0.93 6.27 18.08
N LEU A 59 0.37 6.97 17.10
CA LEU A 59 -0.83 7.79 17.29
C LEU A 59 -2.06 6.96 17.65
N THR A 60 -2.19 5.76 17.08
CA THR A 60 -3.39 4.93 17.26
C THR A 60 -3.27 3.94 18.43
N HIS A 61 -2.05 3.71 18.93
CA HIS A 61 -1.77 2.77 20.02
C HIS A 61 -1.23 3.47 21.28
N ASN A 62 -1.53 4.76 21.46
CA ASN A 62 -1.13 5.55 22.64
C ASN A 62 0.38 5.51 22.91
N GLY A 63 1.19 5.59 21.86
CA GLY A 63 2.64 5.64 21.93
C GLY A 63 3.32 4.32 22.32
N ARG A 64 2.60 3.19 22.26
CA ARG A 64 3.19 1.87 22.53
C ARG A 64 3.99 1.38 21.33
N ASP A 65 5.10 0.69 21.62
CA ASP A 65 5.86 -0.02 20.59
C ASP A 65 5.09 -1.21 20.03
N GLN A 66 5.48 -1.67 18.85
CA GLN A 66 4.92 -2.83 18.17
C GLN A 66 5.61 -4.12 18.62
N ASP A 67 4.84 -5.15 18.97
CA ASP A 67 5.37 -6.48 19.29
C ASP A 67 5.60 -7.36 18.05
N LYS A 68 5.00 -6.97 16.93
CA LYS A 68 5.01 -7.67 15.64
C LYS A 68 5.73 -6.84 14.58
N THR A 69 6.07 -7.47 13.46
CA THR A 69 6.63 -6.77 12.31
C THR A 69 5.62 -5.80 11.70
N ILE A 70 6.11 -4.80 10.98
CA ILE A 70 5.26 -3.78 10.35
C ILE A 70 4.38 -4.39 9.25
N GLU A 71 4.84 -5.46 8.60
CA GLU A 71 4.12 -6.20 7.57
C GLU A 71 2.94 -7.00 8.15
N GLU A 72 3.06 -7.49 9.39
CA GLU A 72 1.98 -8.21 10.08
C GLU A 72 0.86 -7.28 10.54
N ILE A 73 1.22 -6.08 11.01
CA ILE A 73 0.26 -5.11 11.60
C ILE A 73 -0.24 -4.07 10.59
N MET A 74 0.54 -3.79 9.54
CA MET A 74 0.21 -2.86 8.46
C MET A 74 0.50 -3.47 7.08
N PRO A 75 -0.22 -4.55 6.70
CA PRO A 75 0.05 -5.32 5.51
C PRO A 75 -0.07 -4.50 4.23
N ARG A 76 0.75 -4.86 3.25
CA ARG A 76 0.74 -4.32 1.90
C ARG A 76 -0.19 -5.14 1.01
N ILE A 77 -1.30 -4.54 0.57
CA ILE A 77 -2.33 -5.27 -0.20
C ILE A 77 -1.89 -5.76 -1.57
N GLU A 78 -0.80 -5.24 -2.13
CA GLU A 78 -0.28 -5.71 -3.42
C GLU A 78 0.67 -6.91 -3.30
N VAL A 79 0.81 -7.49 -2.09
CA VAL A 79 1.55 -8.72 -1.86
C VAL A 79 0.56 -9.78 -1.42
N ALA A 80 0.39 -10.85 -2.21
CA ALA A 80 -0.66 -11.84 -2.01
C ALA A 80 -0.68 -12.43 -0.58
N GLU A 81 0.49 -12.77 -0.03
CA GLU A 81 0.61 -13.26 1.35
C GLU A 81 0.11 -12.24 2.39
N GLN A 82 0.45 -10.96 2.20
CA GLN A 82 0.04 -9.89 3.11
C GLN A 82 -1.43 -9.50 2.92
N LEU A 83 -1.99 -9.69 1.73
CA LEU A 83 -3.41 -9.46 1.47
C LEU A 83 -4.28 -10.41 2.31
N SER A 84 -3.91 -11.69 2.36
CA SER A 84 -4.58 -12.66 3.23
C SER A 84 -4.51 -12.24 4.70
N ASN A 85 -3.35 -11.74 5.15
CA ASN A 85 -3.22 -11.19 6.51
C ASN A 85 -4.14 -9.99 6.73
N ALA A 86 -4.21 -9.06 5.78
CA ALA A 86 -5.08 -7.88 5.87
C ALA A 86 -6.57 -8.24 6.02
N ASN A 87 -7.02 -9.33 5.40
CA ASN A 87 -8.39 -9.82 5.54
C ASN A 87 -8.68 -10.40 6.94
N ASN A 88 -7.67 -11.00 7.57
CA ASN A 88 -7.77 -11.64 8.88
C ASN A 88 -7.54 -10.69 10.07
N LEU A 89 -7.11 -9.44 9.83
CA LEU A 89 -6.91 -8.46 10.90
C LEU A 89 -8.25 -7.97 11.47
N ASP A 90 -8.25 -7.79 12.79
CA ASP A 90 -9.33 -7.11 13.51
C ASP A 90 -9.38 -5.62 13.13
N SER A 91 -10.58 -5.06 13.22
CA SER A 91 -10.84 -3.64 12.99
C SER A 91 -10.47 -2.80 14.23
N PRO A 92 -9.97 -1.56 14.08
CA PRO A 92 -9.67 -0.89 12.81
C PRO A 92 -8.37 -1.40 12.17
N ARG A 93 -8.37 -1.56 10.83
CA ARG A 93 -7.19 -2.03 10.09
C ARG A 93 -6.37 -0.87 9.56
N TYR A 94 -5.05 -1.02 9.65
CA TYR A 94 -4.08 -0.11 9.08
C TYR A 94 -3.43 -0.80 7.89
N ILE A 95 -3.50 -0.22 6.70
CA ILE A 95 -3.15 -0.91 5.46
C ILE A 95 -2.17 -0.08 4.66
N LYS A 96 -1.12 -0.71 4.13
CA LYS A 96 -0.15 -0.06 3.25
C LYS A 96 -0.50 -0.30 1.79
N SER A 97 -0.28 0.72 0.95
CA SER A 97 -0.37 0.56 -0.50
C SER A 97 0.62 1.43 -1.27
N HIS A 98 1.02 0.92 -2.43
CA HIS A 98 1.75 1.64 -3.47
C HIS A 98 0.95 1.76 -4.79
N LEU A 99 -0.32 1.32 -4.81
CA LEU A 99 -1.19 1.48 -5.96
C LEU A 99 -1.45 2.96 -6.25
N SER A 100 -1.60 3.26 -7.54
CA SER A 100 -2.05 4.57 -7.98
C SER A 100 -3.50 4.80 -7.58
N TYR A 101 -3.92 6.07 -7.58
CA TYR A 101 -5.27 6.46 -7.19
C TYR A 101 -6.34 5.58 -7.84
N ALA A 102 -6.27 5.38 -9.15
CA ALA A 102 -7.32 4.67 -9.88
C ALA A 102 -7.25 3.13 -9.78
N LEU A 103 -6.19 2.56 -9.21
CA LEU A 103 -6.10 1.13 -8.88
C LEU A 103 -6.45 0.82 -7.41
N MET A 104 -6.56 1.84 -6.55
CA MET A 104 -6.93 1.63 -5.16
C MET A 104 -8.33 1.02 -5.03
N PRO A 105 -8.53 0.05 -4.12
CA PRO A 105 -9.87 -0.41 -3.79
C PRO A 105 -10.63 0.74 -3.12
N ARG A 106 -11.60 1.28 -3.84
CA ARG A 106 -12.47 2.35 -3.38
C ARG A 106 -13.91 1.90 -3.50
N VAL A 107 -14.63 2.00 -2.41
CA VAL A 107 -16.05 1.68 -2.36
C VAL A 107 -16.81 3.00 -2.25
N SER A 108 -17.71 3.26 -3.21
CA SER A 108 -18.56 4.44 -3.17
C SER A 108 -19.37 4.46 -1.87
N GLY A 109 -19.31 5.58 -1.13
CA GLY A 109 -19.99 5.73 0.16
C GLY A 109 -19.24 5.18 1.38
N SER A 110 -18.06 4.57 1.22
CA SER A 110 -17.23 4.14 2.35
C SER A 110 -16.66 5.32 3.13
N ARG A 111 -16.50 5.14 4.45
CA ARG A 111 -15.84 6.10 5.36
C ARG A 111 -14.36 5.82 5.59
N ALA A 112 -13.79 4.84 4.89
CA ALA A 112 -12.37 4.53 4.97
C ALA A 112 -11.51 5.77 4.69
N LYS A 113 -10.39 5.87 5.43
CA LYS A 113 -9.50 7.03 5.38
C LYS A 113 -8.23 6.69 4.60
N TYR A 114 -7.66 7.69 3.94
CA TYR A 114 -6.45 7.55 3.14
C TYR A 114 -5.45 8.66 3.49
N ILE A 115 -4.25 8.28 3.91
CA ILE A 115 -3.10 9.16 4.08
C ILE A 115 -2.18 8.93 2.87
N TYR A 116 -2.03 9.94 2.03
CA TYR A 116 -1.08 9.89 0.92
C TYR A 116 0.23 10.61 1.28
N VAL A 117 1.37 9.95 1.07
CA VAL A 117 2.70 10.50 1.34
C VAL A 117 3.45 10.69 0.03
N ALA A 118 3.80 11.94 -0.25
CA ALA A 118 4.61 12.33 -1.39
C ALA A 118 6.01 12.75 -0.94
N ARG A 119 7.00 12.52 -1.81
CA ARG A 119 8.38 12.98 -1.66
C ARG A 119 8.85 13.57 -2.98
N ASN A 120 9.77 14.54 -2.92
CA ASN A 120 10.41 15.09 -4.12
C ASN A 120 10.92 13.93 -5.01
N PRO A 121 10.56 13.90 -6.31
CA PRO A 121 10.88 12.77 -7.18
C PRO A 121 12.40 12.55 -7.33
N LYS A 122 13.24 13.60 -7.26
CA LYS A 122 14.70 13.45 -7.31
C LYS A 122 15.22 12.64 -6.13
N ASP A 123 14.73 12.92 -4.93
CA ASP A 123 15.12 12.20 -3.72
C ASP A 123 14.57 10.76 -3.70
N THR A 124 13.34 10.59 -4.21
CA THR A 124 12.71 9.28 -4.36
C THR A 124 13.53 8.38 -5.29
N VAL A 125 14.01 8.90 -6.42
CA VAL A 125 14.88 8.17 -7.36
C VAL A 125 16.19 7.76 -6.69
N VAL A 126 16.87 8.67 -5.98
CA VAL A 126 18.11 8.35 -5.25
C VAL A 126 17.88 7.27 -4.19
N SER A 127 16.79 7.38 -3.42
CA SER A 127 16.42 6.34 -2.43
C SER A 127 16.07 5.00 -3.08
N GLY A 128 15.41 5.04 -4.24
CA GLY A 128 15.16 3.87 -5.09
C GLY A 128 16.43 3.20 -5.54
N TYR A 129 17.37 3.97 -6.11
CA TYR A 129 18.67 3.47 -6.55
C TYR A 129 19.37 2.68 -5.43
N HIS A 130 19.56 3.30 -4.26
CA HIS A 130 20.22 2.60 -3.14
C HIS A 130 19.43 1.41 -2.62
N PHE A 131 18.09 1.43 -2.68
CA PHE A 131 17.30 0.27 -2.27
C PHE A 131 17.51 -0.90 -3.22
N TYR A 132 17.34 -0.68 -4.53
CA TYR A 132 17.43 -1.74 -5.53
C TYR A 132 18.86 -2.26 -5.72
N SER A 133 19.89 -1.40 -5.59
CA SER A 133 21.29 -1.83 -5.67
C SER A 133 21.74 -2.71 -4.49
N ASN A 134 21.01 -2.69 -3.38
CA ASN A 134 21.31 -3.48 -2.19
C ASN A 134 20.41 -4.72 -2.03
N LEU A 135 19.43 -4.92 -2.91
CA LEU A 135 18.70 -6.18 -2.99
C LEU A 135 19.63 -7.20 -3.67
N LYS A 136 20.13 -8.15 -2.87
CA LYS A 136 20.90 -9.29 -3.37
C LYS A 136 19.99 -10.32 -4.04
#